data_AF-A0A1H8EQK6-F1
#
_entry.id   AF-A0A1H8EQK6-F1
#
_cell.length_a   1.000
_cell.length_b   1.000
_cell.length_c   1.000
_cell.angle_alpha   90.00
_cell.angle_beta   90.00
_cell.angle_gamma   90.00
#
_symmetry.space_group_name_H-M   'P 1'
#
loop_
_entity.id
_entity.type
_entity.pdbx_description
1 polymer ?
#
loop_
_entity_poly.entity_id
_entity_poly.type
_entity_poly.pdbx_seq_one_letter_code
_entity_poly.pdbx_strand_id
1 'polypeptide(L)'
;MDHSKHIPLRADELTEATIDGAVVYGPDDSKIGTVAHLHGVGANAQVIVDVGGFLGLGAKPVALDVSRLNFMRDENGDVHATSPMTKDQLTDLPEHHH
;
A
#
# COMPACT_ATOMS: atom_id res chain seq x y z
N MET A 1 0.92 17.15 4.69
CA MET A 1 -0.50 16.73 4.60
C MET A 1 -1.00 16.52 6.02
N ASP A 2 -2.19 17.03 6.39
CA ASP A 2 -2.76 16.83 7.73
C ASP A 2 -3.49 15.48 7.79
N HIS A 3 -2.78 14.42 8.19
CA HIS A 3 -3.36 13.08 8.30
C HIS A 3 -4.32 12.92 9.50
N SER A 4 -4.50 13.94 10.33
CA SER A 4 -5.37 13.92 11.52
C SER A 4 -6.85 13.70 11.22
N LYS A 5 -7.28 13.86 9.96
CA LYS A 5 -8.66 13.62 9.53
C LYS A 5 -8.87 12.30 8.78
N HIS A 6 -7.80 11.57 8.51
CA HIS A 6 -7.93 10.35 7.71
C HIS A 6 -8.52 9.24 8.57
N ILE A 7 -9.55 8.59 8.04
CA ILE A 7 -10.23 7.51 8.76
C ILE A 7 -9.47 6.21 8.42
N PRO A 8 -8.91 5.50 9.41
CA PRO A 8 -8.27 4.22 9.15
C PRO A 8 -9.32 3.22 8.68
N LEU A 9 -9.01 2.48 7.61
CA LEU A 9 -9.90 1.44 7.12
C LEU A 9 -9.99 0.31 8.15
N ARG A 10 -11.21 -0.17 8.38
CA ARG A 10 -11.44 -1.35 9.24
C ARG A 10 -11.07 -2.61 8.47
N ALA A 11 -10.76 -3.68 9.20
CA ALA A 11 -10.49 -5.00 8.61
C ALA A 11 -11.62 -5.53 7.70
N ASP A 12 -12.85 -5.09 7.94
CA ASP A 12 -14.03 -5.42 7.12
C ASP A 12 -14.08 -4.66 5.79
N GLU A 13 -13.47 -3.47 5.73
CA GLU A 13 -13.38 -2.64 4.51
C GLU A 13 -12.09 -2.89 3.71
N LEU A 14 -11.12 -3.61 4.30
CA LEU A 14 -9.89 -4.06 3.66
C LEU A 14 -10.17 -5.17 2.64
N THR A 15 -10.74 -4.74 1.51
CA THR A 15 -11.10 -5.56 0.37
C THR A 15 -10.33 -5.12 -0.85
N GLU A 16 -10.09 -6.04 -1.78
CA GLU A 16 -9.38 -5.76 -3.04
C GLU A 16 -10.02 -4.57 -3.76
N ALA A 17 -11.34 -4.55 -3.94
CA ALA A 17 -12.05 -3.45 -4.58
C ALA A 17 -11.87 -2.06 -3.93
N THR A 18 -11.49 -2.02 -2.66
CA THR A 18 -11.30 -0.76 -1.91
C THR A 18 -9.83 -0.30 -1.91
N ILE A 19 -8.89 -1.24 -1.96
CA ILE A 19 -7.45 -0.92 -1.86
C ILE A 19 -6.69 -1.13 -3.18
N ASP A 20 -7.30 -1.77 -4.17
CA ASP A 20 -6.76 -1.91 -5.52
C ASP A 20 -6.49 -0.52 -6.13
N GLY A 21 -5.28 -0.31 -6.64
CA GLY A 21 -4.85 0.98 -7.16
C GLY A 21 -4.56 2.04 -6.09
N ALA A 22 -4.64 1.71 -4.79
CA ALA A 22 -4.31 2.65 -3.72
C ALA A 22 -2.83 3.07 -3.79
N VAL A 23 -2.58 4.37 -3.63
CA VAL A 23 -1.20 4.90 -3.63
C VAL A 23 -0.56 4.59 -2.29
N VAL A 24 0.67 4.08 -2.33
CA VAL A 24 1.48 3.86 -1.13
C VAL A 24 2.45 5.03 -0.96
N TYR A 25 2.37 5.67 0.20
CA TYR A 25 3.25 6.76 0.62
C TYR A 25 4.25 6.27 1.67
N GLY A 26 5.48 6.77 1.58
CA GLY A 26 6.51 6.53 2.57
C GLY A 26 6.40 7.49 3.77
N PRO A 27 7.34 7.40 4.72
CA PRO A 27 7.36 8.27 5.91
C PRO A 27 7.53 9.77 5.57
N ASP A 28 8.14 10.10 4.43
CA ASP A 28 8.32 11.46 3.93
C ASP A 28 7.15 11.95 3.05
N ASP A 29 5.98 11.30 3.13
CA ASP A 29 4.81 11.56 2.28
C ASP A 29 5.10 11.46 0.77
N SER A 30 6.18 10.78 0.43
CA SER A 30 6.62 10.56 -0.94
C SER A 30 5.99 9.30 -1.51
N LYS A 31 5.50 9.37 -2.75
CA LYS A 31 4.97 8.20 -3.46
C LYS A 31 6.09 7.17 -3.67
N ILE A 32 5.97 6.03 -2.99
CA ILE A 32 6.93 4.92 -3.12
C ILE A 32 6.45 3.88 -4.13
N GLY A 33 5.13 3.73 -4.26
CA GLY A 33 4.51 2.70 -5.10
C GLY A 33 2.99 2.79 -5.17
N THR A 34 2.39 1.74 -5.71
CA THR A 34 0.93 1.56 -5.81
C THR A 34 0.57 0.13 -5.43
N VAL A 35 -0.59 -0.09 -4.82
CA VAL A 35 -1.16 -1.42 -4.59
C VAL A 35 -1.59 -2.02 -5.92
N ALA A 36 -1.06 -3.21 -6.21
CA ALA A 36 -1.32 -3.96 -7.43
C ALA A 36 -2.40 -5.02 -7.24
N HIS A 37 -2.40 -5.70 -6.09
CA HIS A 37 -3.34 -6.77 -5.81
C HIS A 37 -3.43 -7.07 -4.32
N LEU A 38 -4.59 -7.55 -3.84
CA LEU A 38 -4.78 -8.03 -2.47
C LEU A 38 -4.99 -9.54 -2.47
N HIS A 39 -4.16 -10.26 -1.75
CA HIS A 39 -4.31 -11.69 -1.52
C HIS A 39 -4.94 -11.96 -0.14
N GLY A 40 -6.14 -12.53 -0.14
CA GLY A 40 -6.87 -12.87 1.08
C GLY A 40 -7.78 -11.76 1.60
N VAL A 41 -8.24 -11.90 2.85
CA VAL A 41 -9.22 -10.98 3.48
C VAL A 41 -8.90 -10.75 4.95
N GLY A 42 -9.18 -9.54 5.44
CA GLY A 42 -9.00 -9.15 6.84
C GLY A 42 -7.54 -8.94 7.26
N ALA A 43 -7.26 -9.07 8.57
CA ALA A 43 -5.96 -8.70 9.15
C ALA A 43 -4.75 -9.56 8.71
N ASN A 44 -5.01 -10.75 8.17
CA ASN A 44 -3.98 -11.67 7.66
C ASN A 44 -3.84 -11.60 6.12
N ALA A 45 -4.45 -10.61 5.48
CA ALA A 45 -4.32 -10.42 4.04
C ALA A 45 -2.89 -9.95 3.69
N GLN A 46 -2.41 -10.36 2.53
CA GLN A 46 -1.17 -9.88 1.93
C GLN A 46 -1.51 -8.93 0.79
N VAL A 47 -0.84 -7.80 0.73
CA VAL A 47 -0.98 -6.84 -0.35
C VAL A 47 0.30 -6.84 -1.18
N ILE A 48 0.12 -6.97 -2.50
CA ILE A 48 1.20 -6.81 -3.46
C ILE A 48 1.32 -5.33 -3.77
N VAL A 49 2.47 -4.76 -3.43
CA VAL A 49 2.80 -3.36 -3.70
C VAL A 49 3.85 -3.33 -4.79
N ASP A 50 3.55 -2.62 -5.86
CA ASP A 50 4.51 -2.30 -6.90
C ASP A 50 5.36 -1.12 -6.45
N VAL A 51 6.59 -1.42 -6.03
CA VAL A 51 7.55 -0.46 -5.48
C VAL A 51 8.46 0.02 -6.60
N GLY A 52 8.51 1.34 -6.80
CA GLY A 52 9.27 1.91 -7.90
C GLY A 52 8.64 1.64 -9.29
N GLY A 53 9.36 2.05 -10.34
CA GLY A 53 8.82 2.09 -11.70
C GLY A 53 7.83 3.23 -11.93
N PHE A 54 7.75 3.68 -13.18
CA PHE A 54 6.72 4.62 -13.62
C PHE A 54 5.75 3.79 -14.48
N LEU A 55 4.48 3.67 -14.07
CA LEU A 55 3.43 2.95 -14.82
C LEU A 55 3.77 1.45 -15.10
N GLY A 56 4.24 0.70 -14.11
CA GLY A 56 4.48 -0.75 -14.24
C GLY A 56 5.77 -1.13 -14.97
N LEU A 57 6.52 -0.18 -15.52
CA LEU A 57 7.83 -0.42 -16.12
C LEU A 57 8.93 -0.21 -15.07
N GLY A 58 9.64 -1.30 -14.73
CA GLY A 58 10.65 -1.29 -13.66
C GLY A 58 10.07 -1.20 -12.26
N ALA A 59 8.78 -1.52 -12.10
CA ALA A 59 8.15 -1.70 -10.80
C ALA A 59 8.50 -3.07 -10.25
N LYS A 60 8.82 -3.11 -8.95
CA LYS A 60 9.18 -4.31 -8.21
C LYS A 60 7.98 -4.77 -7.39
N PRO A 61 7.34 -5.92 -7.69
CA PRO A 61 6.23 -6.42 -6.89
C PRO A 61 6.76 -6.98 -5.56
N VAL A 62 6.34 -6.35 -4.46
CA VAL A 62 6.71 -6.75 -3.10
C VAL A 62 5.45 -7.14 -2.35
N ALA A 63 5.40 -8.38 -1.86
CA ALA A 63 4.32 -8.82 -0.99
C ALA A 63 4.58 -8.33 0.44
N LEU A 64 3.63 -7.58 0.99
CA LEU A 64 3.65 -7.09 2.35
C LEU A 64 2.37 -7.53 3.06
N ASP A 65 2.45 -7.80 4.36
CA ASP A 65 1.23 -7.99 5.14
C ASP A 65 0.46 -6.67 5.20
N VAL A 66 -0.87 -6.76 5.07
CA VAL A 66 -1.75 -5.59 5.20
C VAL A 66 -1.53 -4.87 6.54
N SER A 67 -1.16 -5.63 7.59
CA SER A 67 -0.85 -5.11 8.93
C SER A 67 0.42 -4.24 8.99
N ARG A 68 1.31 -4.31 7.99
CA ARG A 68 2.49 -3.46 7.88
C ARG A 68 2.22 -2.12 7.20
N LEU A 69 1.07 -2.00 6.53
CA LEU A 69 0.64 -0.79 5.88
C LEU A 69 -0.54 -0.20 6.65
N ASN A 70 -0.57 1.12 6.75
CA ASN A 70 -1.70 1.79 7.36
C ASN A 70 -2.59 2.37 6.25
N PHE A 71 -3.72 1.68 6.03
CA PHE A 71 -4.71 2.07 5.04
C PHE A 71 -5.64 3.13 5.61
N MET A 72 -5.78 4.22 4.88
CA MET A 72 -6.49 5.41 5.28
C MET A 72 -7.38 5.88 4.13
N ARG A 73 -8.60 6.29 4.47
CA ARG A 73 -9.53 6.95 3.55
C ARG A 73 -9.56 8.44 3.84
N ASP A 74 -9.44 9.26 2.80
CA ASP A 74 -9.56 10.71 2.90
C ASP A 74 -11.04 11.17 2.85
N GLU A 75 -11.28 12.49 2.94
CA GLU A 75 -12.63 13.07 2.90
C GLU A 75 -13.32 12.87 1.53
N ASN A 76 -12.58 12.68 0.43
CA ASN A 76 -13.12 12.42 -0.91
C ASN A 76 -13.49 10.94 -1.12
N GLY A 77 -13.09 10.05 -0.21
CA GLY A 77 -13.29 8.62 -0.33
C GLY A 77 -12.14 7.87 -1.03
N ASP A 78 -11.07 8.56 -1.40
CA ASP A 78 -9.86 7.96 -1.94
C ASP A 78 -9.09 7.24 -0.84
N VAL A 79 -8.72 5.99 -1.16
CA VAL A 79 -7.97 5.13 -0.26
C VAL A 79 -6.49 5.20 -0.61
N HIS A 80 -5.68 5.43 0.40
CA HIS A 80 -4.23 5.41 0.30
C HIS A 80 -3.63 4.61 1.45
N ALA A 81 -2.43 4.09 1.23
CA ALA A 81 -1.68 3.39 2.24
C ALA A 81 -0.45 4.22 2.63
N THR A 82 -0.07 4.16 3.89
CA THR A 82 1.22 4.69 4.37
C THR A 82 2.06 3.55 4.89
N SER A 83 3.34 3.55 4.50
CA SER A 83 4.34 2.61 4.98
C SER A 83 5.33 3.36 5.87
N PRO A 84 5.74 2.78 7.02
CA PRO A 84 6.86 3.31 7.80
C PRO A 84 8.20 3.13 7.07
N MET A 85 8.25 2.33 6.00
CA MET A 85 9.45 2.05 5.21
C MET A 85 9.58 3.00 4.04
N THR A 86 10.82 3.36 3.71
CA THR A 86 11.13 4.17 2.53
C THR A 86 11.15 3.31 1.26
N LYS A 87 11.06 3.96 0.09
CA LYS A 87 11.16 3.29 -1.22
C LYS A 87 12.39 2.40 -1.34
N ASP A 88 13.56 2.90 -0.94
CA ASP A 88 14.81 2.13 -0.96
C ASP A 88 14.73 0.89 -0.06
N GLN A 89 14.19 1.01 1.15
CA GLN A 89 14.02 -0.14 2.05
C GLN A 89 13.11 -1.20 1.45
N LEU A 90 11.99 -0.79 0.83
CA LEU A 90 11.11 -1.72 0.13
C LEU A 90 11.76 -2.34 -1.11
N THR A 91 12.63 -1.59 -1.79
CA THR A 91 13.40 -2.07 -2.95
C THR A 91 14.51 -3.04 -2.54
N ASP A 92 14.98 -2.98 -1.29
CA ASP A 92 15.96 -3.91 -0.73
C ASP A 92 15.33 -5.25 -0.28
N LEU A 93 14.01 -5.26 0.01
CA LEU A 93 13.29 -6.46 0.38
C LEU A 93 13.27 -7.50 -0.76
N PRO A 94 13.20 -8.81 -0.44
CA PRO A 94 13.11 -9.87 -1.44
C PRO A 94 11.87 -9.70 -2.33
N GLU A 95 12.05 -9.88 -3.64
CA GLU A 95 10.95 -9.85 -4.61
C GLU A 95 9.97 -10.98 -4.35
N HIS A 96 8.68 -10.68 -4.45
CA HIS A 96 7.69 -11.73 -4.52
C HIS A 96 7.78 -12.38 -5.92
N HIS A 97 8.57 -13.43 -6.02
CA HIS A 97 8.64 -14.30 -7.19
C HIS A 97 7.65 -15.44 -6.99
N HIS A 98 6.58 -15.51 -7.81
CA HIS A 98 5.74 -16.70 -7.94
C HIS A 98 5.95 -17.31 -9.32
#